data_AF-A0A433DNF6-F1
#
_entry.id   AF-A0A433DNF6-F1
#
_cell.length_a   1.000
_cell.length_b   1.000
_cell.length_c   1.000
_cell.angle_alpha   90.00
_cell.angle_beta   90.00
_cell.angle_gamma   90.00
#
_symmetry.space_group_name_H-M   'P 1'
#
loop_
_entity.id
_entity.type
_entity.pdbx_description
1 polymer ?
#
loop_
_entity_poly.entity_id
_entity_poly.type
_entity_poly.pdbx_seq_one_letter_code
_entity_poly.pdbx_strand_id
1 'polypeptide(L)'
;MADSNNHNPVLHVLAYVAVECCLLPKSTCRYDVVRRNVEKYLHDTSTEVFLHTEIKDYDHSPFLRENVEFIKICEARGILPLNFIGPVII
;
A
#
# COMPACT_ATOMS: atom_id res chain seq x y z
N MET A 1 -21.01 15.89 41.95
CA MET A 1 -21.43 15.84 40.55
C MET A 1 -20.17 15.60 39.75
N ALA A 2 -19.97 14.38 39.27
CA ALA A 2 -18.73 13.98 38.59
C ALA A 2 -18.87 14.30 37.10
N ASP A 3 -17.94 15.09 36.59
CA ASP A 3 -17.71 15.35 35.17
C ASP A 3 -17.32 14.05 34.47
N SER A 4 -18.22 13.51 33.65
CA SER A 4 -17.93 12.39 32.74
C SER A 4 -17.80 12.92 31.32
N ASN A 5 -16.73 13.68 31.07
CA ASN A 5 -16.27 13.98 29.72
C ASN A 5 -15.70 12.70 29.11
N ASN A 6 -16.58 11.87 28.57
CA ASN A 6 -16.27 10.66 27.81
C ASN A 6 -15.57 11.02 26.49
N HIS A 7 -14.30 11.43 26.58
CA HIS A 7 -13.40 11.52 25.44
C HIS A 7 -12.96 10.10 25.09
N ASN A 8 -13.83 9.36 24.38
CA ASN A 8 -13.34 8.25 23.59
C ASN A 8 -12.31 8.84 22.62
N PRO A 9 -11.03 8.42 22.67
CA PRO A 9 -10.11 8.79 21.61
C PRO A 9 -10.67 8.15 20.35
N VAL A 10 -11.22 8.97 19.45
CA VAL A 10 -11.47 8.58 18.08
C VAL A 10 -10.08 8.31 17.52
N LEU A 11 -9.62 7.07 17.68
CA LEU A 11 -8.45 6.58 17.01
C LEU A 11 -8.82 6.65 15.53
N HIS A 12 -8.45 7.76 14.88
CA HIS A 12 -8.38 7.84 13.43
C HIS A 12 -7.33 6.80 13.03
N VAL A 13 -7.73 5.53 12.98
CA VAL A 13 -6.92 4.47 12.41
C VAL A 13 -6.90 4.79 10.94
N LEU A 14 -5.92 5.62 10.55
CA LEU A 14 -5.58 5.82 9.16
C LEU A 14 -5.27 4.44 8.64
N ALA A 15 -6.16 3.94 7.80
CA ALA A 15 -5.89 2.69 7.16
C ALA A 15 -4.66 2.87 6.28
N TYR A 16 -3.80 1.85 6.20
CA TYR A 16 -2.60 1.89 5.39
C TYR A 16 -2.24 0.47 4.92
N VAL A 17 -1.47 0.41 3.84
CA VAL A 17 -0.88 -0.83 3.33
C VAL A 17 0.62 -0.64 3.29
N ALA A 18 1.35 -1.44 4.06
CA ALA A 18 2.80 -1.51 4.01
C ALA A 18 3.22 -2.63 3.06
N VAL A 19 4.13 -2.31 2.15
CA VAL A 19 4.63 -3.25 1.14
C VAL A 19 6.15 -3.23 1.11
N GLU A 20 6.75 -4.38 0.88
CA GLU A 20 8.15 -4.48 0.48
C GLU A 20 8.20 -4.45 -1.05
N CYS A 21 9.05 -3.58 -1.60
CA CYS A 21 9.26 -3.47 -3.04
C CYS A 21 10.71 -3.78 -3.38
N CYS A 22 10.95 -4.87 -4.11
CA CYS A 22 12.28 -5.21 -4.60
C CYS A 22 12.46 -4.65 -6.00
N LEU A 23 13.51 -3.87 -6.22
CA LEU A 23 13.84 -3.34 -7.55
C LEU A 23 14.64 -4.37 -8.34
N LEU A 24 14.43 -4.40 -9.65
CA LEU A 24 15.27 -5.19 -10.53
C LEU A 24 16.73 -4.70 -10.44
N PRO A 25 17.75 -5.58 -10.52
CA PRO A 25 19.16 -5.20 -10.39
C PRO A 25 19.64 -4.13 -11.38
N LYS A 26 18.98 -4.04 -12.53
CA LYS A 26 19.26 -3.06 -13.59
C LYS A 26 18.52 -1.73 -13.44
N SER A 27 17.59 -1.63 -12.49
CA SER A 27 16.76 -0.44 -12.34
C SER A 27 17.60 0.71 -11.78
N THR A 28 17.50 1.86 -12.42
CA THR A 28 18.11 3.12 -11.97
C THR A 28 17.06 4.11 -11.46
N CYS A 29 15.82 3.64 -11.28
CA CYS A 29 14.72 4.50 -10.89
C CYS A 29 14.82 4.94 -9.43
N ARG A 30 14.27 6.12 -9.14
CA ARG A 30 14.25 6.65 -7.78
C ARG A 30 13.12 6.02 -6.97
N TYR A 31 13.36 5.79 -5.68
CA TYR A 31 12.37 5.22 -4.76
C TYR A 31 11.04 5.99 -4.73
N ASP A 32 11.07 7.32 -4.82
CA ASP A 32 9.85 8.14 -4.82
C ASP A 32 8.99 7.96 -6.07
N VAL A 33 9.59 7.56 -7.20
CA VAL A 33 8.87 7.25 -8.44
C VAL A 33 8.27 5.85 -8.35
N VAL A 34 9.02 4.88 -7.82
CA VAL A 34 8.52 3.52 -7.56
C VAL A 34 7.31 3.58 -6.64
N ARG A 35 7.43 4.30 -5.52
CA ARG A 35 6.34 4.49 -4.56
C ARG A 35 5.05 4.95 -5.20
N ARG A 36 5.11 6.02 -6.00
CA ARG A 36 3.93 6.56 -6.69
C ARG A 36 3.31 5.57 -7.68
N ASN A 37 4.12 4.80 -8.39
CA ASN A 37 3.62 3.81 -9.35
C ASN A 37 3.05 2.57 -8.68
N VAL A 38 3.64 2.11 -7.57
CA VAL A 38 3.10 0.99 -6.76
C VAL A 38 1.80 1.40 -6.10
N GLU A 39 1.74 2.60 -5.51
CA GLU A 39 0.52 3.14 -4.91
C GLU A 39 -0.61 3.24 -5.92
N LYS A 40 -0.33 3.80 -7.10
CA LYS A 40 -1.29 3.85 -8.21
C LYS A 40 -1.73 2.45 -8.63
N TYR A 41 -0.78 1.53 -8.81
CA TYR A 41 -1.08 0.16 -9.23
C TYR A 41 -2.01 -0.55 -8.25
N LEU A 42 -1.69 -0.54 -6.96
CA LEU A 42 -2.52 -1.16 -5.93
C LEU A 42 -3.92 -0.54 -5.89
N HIS A 43 -4.01 0.79 -6.00
CA HIS A 43 -5.29 1.49 -6.06
C HIS A 43 -6.13 1.10 -7.29
N ASP A 44 -5.49 0.91 -8.44
CA ASP A 44 -6.18 0.59 -9.70
C ASP A 44 -6.55 -0.91 -9.82
N THR A 45 -5.79 -1.83 -9.20
CA THR A 45 -5.94 -3.28 -9.42
C THR A 45 -6.49 -4.07 -8.24
N SER A 46 -6.36 -3.57 -7.01
CA SER A 46 -6.65 -4.38 -5.81
C SER A 46 -7.91 -3.91 -5.10
N THR A 47 -9.04 -4.55 -5.40
CA THR A 47 -10.25 -4.48 -4.56
C THR A 47 -10.02 -5.16 -3.21
N GLU A 48 -9.13 -6.15 -3.16
CA GLU A 48 -8.74 -6.88 -1.97
C GLU A 48 -7.22 -7.09 -1.94
N VAL A 49 -6.62 -6.84 -0.78
CA VAL A 49 -5.19 -6.98 -0.55
C VAL A 49 -4.98 -8.10 0.45
N PHE A 50 -4.27 -9.16 0.07
CA PHE A 50 -3.98 -10.30 0.94
C PHE A 50 -2.58 -10.18 1.53
N LEU A 51 -2.48 -10.37 2.86
CA LEU A 51 -1.20 -10.33 3.56
C LEU A 51 -0.27 -11.43 3.05
N HIS A 52 1.02 -11.10 2.96
CA HIS A 52 2.10 -11.97 2.50
C HIS A 52 1.96 -12.45 1.05
N THR A 53 1.05 -11.88 0.28
CA THR A 53 0.99 -12.09 -1.16
C THR A 53 2.10 -11.31 -1.86
N GLU A 54 2.73 -11.98 -2.81
CA GLU A 54 3.77 -11.43 -3.67
C GLU A 54 3.21 -11.25 -5.07
N ILE A 55 3.31 -10.02 -5.59
CA ILE A 55 2.85 -9.62 -6.91
C ILE A 55 4.08 -9.49 -7.80
N LYS A 56 4.10 -10.23 -8.90
CA LYS A 56 5.17 -10.21 -9.91
C LYS A 56 4.68 -9.84 -11.30
N ASP A 57 3.40 -10.07 -11.56
CA ASP A 57 2.76 -9.79 -12.83
C ASP A 57 1.97 -8.48 -12.72
N TYR A 58 2.53 -7.42 -13.31
CA TYR A 58 1.91 -6.09 -13.32
C TYR A 58 1.20 -5.88 -14.65
N ASP A 59 0.09 -6.57 -14.89
CA ASP A 59 -0.59 -6.68 -16.19
C ASP A 59 -0.81 -5.32 -16.89
N HIS A 60 -0.93 -4.24 -16.12
CA HIS A 60 -1.20 -2.89 -16.63
C HIS A 60 -0.15 -1.83 -16.27
N SER A 61 1.02 -2.22 -15.75
CA SER A 61 2.08 -1.25 -15.40
C SER A 61 3.42 -1.60 -16.07
N PRO A 62 3.66 -1.07 -17.29
CA PRO A 62 4.94 -1.23 -17.99
C PRO A 62 6.12 -0.73 -17.14
N PHE A 63 5.93 0.39 -16.43
CA PHE A 63 6.95 0.93 -15.54
C PHE A 63 7.35 -0.05 -14.44
N LEU A 64 6.37 -0.66 -13.74
CA LEU A 64 6.67 -1.63 -12.68
C LEU A 64 7.33 -2.87 -13.26
N ARG A 65 6.87 -3.37 -14.41
CA ARG A 65 7.47 -4.53 -15.10
C ARG A 65 8.94 -4.31 -15.48
N GLU A 66 9.32 -3.08 -15.81
CA GLU A 66 10.70 -2.76 -16.18
C GLU A 66 11.63 -2.49 -15.00
N ASN A 67 11.09 -2.18 -13.82
CA ASN A 67 11.87 -1.66 -12.69
C ASN A 67 11.73 -2.46 -11.39
N VAL A 68 10.66 -3.21 -11.20
CA VAL A 68 10.30 -3.86 -9.94
C VAL A 68 10.26 -5.38 -10.15
N GLU A 69 10.99 -6.11 -9.31
CA GLU A 69 11.05 -7.57 -9.34
C GLU A 69 9.83 -8.18 -8.67
N PHE A 70 9.47 -7.69 -7.47
CA PHE A 70 8.26 -8.08 -6.76
C PHE A 70 7.76 -6.96 -5.84
N ILE A 71 6.45 -6.97 -5.59
CA ILE A 71 5.79 -6.22 -4.53
C ILE A 71 5.21 -7.23 -3.55
N LYS A 72 5.57 -7.15 -2.28
CA LYS A 72 5.05 -8.03 -1.24
C LYS A 72 4.22 -7.24 -0.25
N ILE A 73 3.00 -7.67 0.00
CA ILE A 73 2.13 -7.05 1.00
C ILE A 73 2.56 -7.54 2.39
N CYS A 74 3.04 -6.64 3.23
CA CYS A 74 3.57 -6.98 4.55
C CYS A 74 2.56 -6.74 5.66
N GLU A 75 1.84 -5.62 5.59
CA GLU A 75 0.85 -5.25 6.58
C GLU A 75 -0.30 -4.48 5.92
N ALA A 76 -1.51 -4.71 6.40
CA ALA A 76 -2.69 -3.93 6.06
C ALA A 76 -3.44 -3.66 7.35
N ARG A 77 -3.67 -2.38 7.68
CA ARG A 77 -4.46 -1.99 8.85
C ARG A 77 -5.61 -1.09 8.43
N GLY A 78 -6.72 -1.20 9.16
CA GLY A 78 -7.88 -0.30 9.10
C GLY A 78 -9.13 -0.90 8.44
N ILE A 79 -10.28 -0.27 8.72
CA ILE A 79 -11.52 -0.50 7.98
C ILE A 79 -11.47 0.46 6.79
N LEU A 80 -11.06 -0.07 5.64
CA LEU A 80 -11.11 0.67 4.40
C LEU A 80 -12.54 0.55 3.83
N PRO A 81 -13.25 1.65 3.51
CA PRO A 81 -14.37 1.52 2.60
C PRO A 81 -13.86 0.81 1.34
N LEU A 82 -14.68 -0.07 0.74
CA LEU A 82 -14.34 -1.02 -0.34
C LEU A 82 -13.54 -0.46 -1.54
N ASN A 83 -13.33 0.86 -1.62
CA ASN A 83 -12.65 1.58 -2.71
C ASN A 83 -11.51 2.50 -2.22
N PHE A 84 -11.06 2.38 -0.97
CA PHE A 84 -9.94 3.18 -0.46
C PHE A 84 -8.79 2.25 -0.16
N ILE A 85 -7.60 2.57 -0.67
CA ILE A 85 -6.34 2.03 -0.16
C ILE A 85 -5.65 3.21 0.51
N GLY A 86 -5.30 3.02 1.77
CA GLY A 86 -4.55 4.01 2.52
C GLY A 86 -3.17 4.27 1.94
N PRO A 87 -2.41 5.25 2.47
CA PRO A 87 -1.07 5.55 1.98
C PRO A 87 -0.21 4.29 1.93
N VAL A 88 0.46 4.07 0.79
CA VAL A 88 1.42 2.98 0.64
C VAL A 88 2.76 3.38 1.23
N ILE A 89 3.25 2.53 2.13
CA ILE A 89 4.57 2.63 2.74
C ILE A 89 5.44 1.57 2.08
N ILE A 90 6.55 2.01 1.46
CA ILE A 90 7.57 1.17 0.83
C ILE A 90 8.86 1.32 1.61
#